data_AF-A0A659UKW1-F1
#
_entry.id   AF-A0A659UKW1-F1
#
_cell.length_a   1.000
_cell.length_b   1.000
_cell.length_c   1.000
_cell.angle_alpha   90.00
_cell.angle_beta   90.00
_cell.angle_gamma   90.00
#
_symmetry.space_group_name_H-M   'P 1'
#
loop_
_entity.id
_entity.type
_entity.pdbx_description
1 polymer ?
#
loop_
_entity_poly.entity_id
_entity_poly.type
_entity_poly.pdbx_seq_one_letter_code
_entity_poly.pdbx_strand_id
1 'polypeptide(L)'
;MDQLPTHTTTPAGKARARALAIPLQGTPGPANAITDVGGVLVGYSTIIKGEGKLALGQGPVRTGVTAILPFGHDGVGVACAAGYHSFN
;
A
#
# COMPACT_ATOMS: atom_id res chain seq x y z
N MET A 1 -2.52 4.07 -24.90
CA MET A 1 -1.69 3.12 -24.12
C MET A 1 -2.65 2.46 -23.16
N ASP A 2 -3.10 1.25 -23.45
CA ASP A 2 -4.07 0.54 -22.60
C ASP A 2 -3.49 0.38 -21.20
N GLN A 3 -4.15 0.96 -20.21
CA GLN A 3 -3.78 0.71 -18.81
C GLN A 3 -4.03 -0.76 -18.51
N LEU A 4 -2.96 -1.49 -18.17
CA LEU A 4 -3.07 -2.84 -17.65
C LEU A 4 -4.04 -2.87 -16.46
N PRO A 5 -4.89 -3.91 -16.34
CA PRO A 5 -5.85 -3.98 -15.26
C PRO A 5 -5.15 -3.97 -13.89
N THR A 6 -5.51 -3.00 -13.04
CA THR A 6 -4.88 -2.70 -11.75
C THR A 6 -4.87 -3.85 -10.74
N HIS A 7 -5.69 -4.88 -10.96
CA HIS A 7 -5.72 -6.07 -10.11
C HIS A 7 -4.65 -7.11 -10.43
N THR A 8 -3.96 -7.03 -11.58
CA THR A 8 -2.88 -7.96 -11.98
C THR A 8 -1.48 -7.36 -11.84
N THR A 9 -1.34 -6.04 -11.82
CA THR A 9 -0.04 -5.36 -11.66
C THR A 9 -0.03 -4.37 -10.50
N THR A 10 1.12 -4.15 -9.88
CA THR A 10 1.32 -3.12 -8.85
C THR A 10 1.54 -1.75 -9.50
N PRO A 11 1.41 -0.63 -8.75
CA PRO A 11 1.77 0.70 -9.26
C PRO A 11 3.23 0.81 -9.75
N ALA A 12 4.14 -0.01 -9.22
CA ALA A 12 5.53 -0.11 -9.67
C ALA A 12 5.73 -1.09 -10.85
N GLY A 13 4.65 -1.56 -11.48
CA GLY A 13 4.68 -2.44 -12.64
C GLY A 13 5.04 -3.91 -12.36
N LYS A 14 5.00 -4.36 -11.10
CA LYS A 14 5.30 -5.76 -10.74
C LYS A 14 4.04 -6.62 -10.81
N ALA A 15 4.19 -7.92 -11.09
CA ALA A 15 3.08 -8.86 -11.09
C ALA A 15 2.48 -9.03 -9.69
N ARG A 16 1.15 -9.10 -9.60
CA ARG A 16 0.38 -9.48 -8.40
C ARG A 16 0.06 -10.97 -8.45
N ALA A 17 -0.38 -11.54 -7.32
CA ALA A 17 -0.69 -12.97 -7.21
C ALA A 17 -1.65 -13.49 -8.30
N ARG A 18 -2.71 -12.74 -8.62
CA ARG A 18 -3.68 -13.13 -9.66
C ARG A 18 -3.09 -13.13 -11.08
N ALA A 19 -2.07 -12.32 -11.36
CA ALA A 19 -1.34 -12.39 -12.64
C ALA A 19 -0.52 -13.68 -12.79
N LEU A 20 -0.21 -14.33 -11.67
CA LEU A 20 0.50 -15.61 -11.59
C LEU A 20 -0.46 -16.80 -11.43
N ALA A 21 -1.77 -16.60 -11.66
CA ALA A 21 -2.81 -17.61 -11.54
C ALA A 21 -2.90 -18.30 -10.16
N ILE A 22 -2.45 -17.63 -9.09
CA ILE A 22 -2.58 -18.15 -7.72
C ILE A 22 -4.08 -18.19 -7.35
N PRO A 23 -4.63 -19.34 -6.91
CA PRO A 23 -6.05 -19.46 -6.61
C PRO A 23 -6.39 -18.76 -5.29
N LEU A 24 -7.06 -17.61 -5.40
CA LEU A 24 -7.54 -16.82 -4.26
C LEU A 24 -9.06 -16.77 -4.26
N GLN A 25 -9.67 -16.99 -3.10
CA GLN A 25 -11.12 -16.94 -2.92
C GLN A 25 -11.67 -15.52 -3.12
N GLY A 26 -12.96 -15.45 -3.46
CA GLY A 26 -13.72 -14.20 -3.62
C GLY A 26 -13.38 -13.40 -4.88
N THR A 27 -14.23 -12.42 -5.16
CA THR A 27 -14.09 -11.48 -6.29
C THR A 27 -13.57 -10.14 -5.76
N PRO A 28 -12.41 -9.66 -6.21
CA PRO A 28 -11.87 -8.38 -5.75
C PRO A 28 -12.61 -7.19 -6.38
N GLY A 29 -12.44 -6.00 -5.79
CA GLY A 29 -12.79 -4.75 -6.46
C GLY A 29 -11.90 -4.47 -7.68
N PRO A 30 -12.19 -3.42 -8.47
CA PRO A 30 -11.48 -3.10 -9.71
C PRO A 30 -9.96 -2.89 -9.53
N ALA A 31 -9.55 -2.21 -8.46
CA ALA A 31 -8.14 -2.04 -8.11
C ALA A 31 -7.58 -3.22 -7.32
N ASN A 32 -8.44 -4.08 -6.78
CA ASN A 32 -8.08 -5.12 -5.83
C ASN A 32 -7.23 -4.53 -4.70
N ALA A 33 -7.64 -3.38 -4.16
CA ALA A 33 -6.87 -2.58 -3.21
C ALA A 33 -7.80 -1.91 -2.20
N ILE A 34 -7.27 -1.45 -1.07
CA ILE A 34 -8.08 -0.77 -0.04
C ILE A 34 -8.76 0.50 -0.57
N THR A 35 -8.19 1.12 -1.60
CA THR A 35 -8.75 2.28 -2.30
C THR A 35 -10.00 1.96 -3.14
N ASP A 36 -10.39 0.69 -3.26
CA ASP A 36 -11.70 0.33 -3.80
C ASP A 36 -12.84 0.80 -2.87
N VAL A 37 -12.54 1.11 -1.61
CA VAL A 37 -13.46 1.81 -0.70
C VAL A 37 -13.45 3.30 -1.03
N GLY A 38 -14.61 3.83 -1.45
CA GLY A 38 -14.74 5.23 -1.85
C GLY A 38 -14.27 6.21 -0.77
N GLY A 39 -13.44 7.20 -1.17
CA GLY A 39 -12.87 8.21 -0.28
C GLY A 39 -11.56 7.82 0.40
N VAL A 40 -11.21 6.52 0.44
CA VAL A 40 -9.94 6.07 1.03
C VAL A 40 -8.78 6.40 0.11
N LEU A 41 -7.77 7.09 0.63
CA LEU A 41 -6.51 7.36 -0.05
C LEU A 41 -5.34 6.67 0.66
N VAL A 42 -4.33 6.28 -0.12
CA VAL A 42 -3.07 5.73 0.38
C VAL A 42 -1.91 6.51 -0.23
N GLY A 43 -0.96 6.91 0.61
CA GLY A 43 0.30 7.52 0.19
C GLY A 43 1.48 6.85 0.89
N TYR A 44 2.66 6.90 0.28
CA TYR A 44 3.87 6.37 0.89
C TYR A 44 5.10 7.16 0.48
N SER A 45 6.13 7.13 1.33
CA SER A 45 7.46 7.62 1.04
C SER A 45 8.48 6.57 1.45
N THR A 46 9.42 6.27 0.56
CA THR A 46 10.42 5.23 0.75
C THR A 46 11.81 5.84 0.69
N ILE A 47 12.61 5.63 1.72
CA ILE A 47 13.99 6.09 1.80
C ILE A 47 14.92 4.89 1.62
N ILE A 48 15.62 4.88 0.49
CA ILE A 48 16.67 3.91 0.15
C ILE A 48 17.95 4.70 -0.07
N LYS A 49 18.89 4.63 0.88
CA LYS A 49 20.14 5.41 0.84
C LYS A 49 21.32 4.60 1.36
N GLY A 50 22.48 4.73 0.71
CA GLY A 50 23.73 4.06 1.10
C GLY A 50 23.73 2.56 0.82
N GLU A 51 24.93 1.97 0.89
CA GLU A 51 25.22 0.56 0.61
C GLU A 51 26.31 0.05 1.57
N GLY A 52 26.57 -1.26 1.57
CA GLY A 52 27.62 -1.87 2.40
C GLY A 52 27.20 -2.15 3.85
N LYS A 53 28.20 -2.26 4.74
CA LYS A 53 28.01 -2.68 6.14
C LYS A 53 27.23 -1.63 6.93
N LEU A 54 26.37 -2.09 7.84
CA LEU A 54 25.63 -1.24 8.77
C LEU A 54 26.57 -0.43 9.68
N ALA A 55 26.38 0.88 9.69
CA ALA A 55 26.88 1.82 10.68
C ALA A 55 25.68 2.51 11.37
N LEU A 56 25.60 2.37 12.69
CA LEU A 56 24.49 2.89 13.49
C LEU A 56 24.34 4.41 13.31
N GLY A 57 23.09 4.86 13.14
CA GLY A 57 22.77 6.27 12.89
C GLY A 57 23.11 6.78 11.49
N GLN A 58 23.70 5.95 10.60
CA GLN A 58 24.19 6.39 9.29
C GLN A 58 23.60 5.58 8.12
N GLY A 59 23.52 4.25 8.25
CA GLY A 59 22.92 3.39 7.24
C GLY A 59 23.72 2.13 6.93
N PRO A 60 23.39 1.40 5.84
CA PRO A 60 22.43 1.78 4.81
C PRO A 60 21.00 1.95 5.36
N VAL A 61 20.31 2.99 4.89
CA VAL A 61 18.93 3.31 5.29
C VAL A 61 17.97 2.61 4.33
N ARG A 62 17.07 1.80 4.89
CA ARG A 62 15.96 1.14 4.19
C ARG A 62 14.72 1.30 5.06
N THR A 63 14.03 2.43 4.91
CA THR A 63 12.87 2.77 5.73
C THR A 63 11.83 3.51 4.91
N GLY A 64 10.70 3.85 5.51
CA GLY A 64 9.65 4.61 4.88
C GLY A 64 8.47 4.85 5.80
N VAL A 65 7.46 5.51 5.24
CA VAL A 65 6.18 5.76 5.89
C VAL A 65 5.08 5.45 4.89
N THR A 66 3.99 4.86 5.37
CA THR A 66 2.73 4.73 4.64
C THR A 66 1.66 5.43 5.43
N ALA A 67 0.88 6.28 4.77
CA ALA A 67 -0.28 6.96 5.33
C ALA A 67 -1.55 6.47 4.64
N ILE A 68 -2.62 6.31 5.43
CA ILE A 68 -3.95 5.96 4.95
C ILE A 68 -4.90 7.04 5.45
N LEU A 69 -5.63 7.66 4.54
CA LEU A 69 -6.63 8.67 4.84
C LEU A 69 -8.02 8.07 4.59
N PRO A 70 -8.82 7.79 5.63
CA PRO A 70 -10.13 7.18 5.46
C PRO A 70 -11.11 8.00 4.62
N PHE A 71 -10.99 9.33 4.66
CA PHE A 71 -11.89 10.28 4.01
C PHE A 71 -11.14 11.31 3.13
N GLY A 72 -10.00 10.92 2.58
CA GLY A 72 -9.18 11.79 1.72
C GLY A 72 -8.53 12.97 2.45
N HIS A 73 -7.99 13.93 1.69
CA HIS A 73 -7.26 15.08 2.22
C HIS A 73 -8.15 16.05 3.00
N ASP A 74 -9.38 16.28 2.53
CA ASP A 74 -10.32 17.20 3.19
C ASP A 74 -10.95 16.62 4.46
N GLY A 75 -10.85 15.29 4.66
CA GLY A 75 -11.39 14.58 5.82
C GLY A 75 -10.40 14.41 6.97
N VAL A 76 -9.25 15.09 6.96
CA VAL A 76 -8.26 14.99 8.05
C VAL A 76 -8.86 15.50 9.36
N GLY A 77 -8.75 14.70 10.42
CA GLY A 77 -9.31 15.01 11.74
C GLY A 77 -10.77 14.60 11.93
N VAL A 78 -11.45 14.12 10.88
CA VAL A 78 -12.79 13.55 11.00
C VAL A 78 -12.70 12.15 11.61
N ALA A 79 -13.41 11.93 12.71
CA ALA A 79 -13.46 10.63 13.35
C ALA A 79 -14.22 9.60 12.48
N CYS A 80 -13.74 8.36 12.47
CA CYS A 80 -14.45 7.22 11.90
C CYS A 80 -14.67 6.16 12.98
N ALA A 81 -15.76 5.40 12.87
CA ALA A 81 -15.92 4.19 13.68
C ALA A 81 -14.75 3.23 13.38
N ALA A 82 -14.14 2.68 14.43
CA ALA A 82 -12.97 1.83 14.33
C ALA A 82 -12.99 0.74 15.41
N GLY A 83 -12.26 -0.34 15.17
CA GLY A 83 -11.98 -1.40 16.12
C GLY A 83 -10.54 -1.89 15.93
N TYR A 84 -9.93 -2.41 17.00
CA TYR A 84 -8.59 -2.97 16.97
C TYR A 84 -8.52 -4.28 17.74
N HIS A 85 -7.50 -5.08 17.45
CA HIS A 85 -7.18 -6.30 18.19
C HIS A 85 -5.66 -6.42 18.30
N SER A 86 -5.15 -6.70 19.51
CA SER A 86 -3.73 -7.04 19.72
C SER A 86 -3.60 -8.55 19.84
N PHE A 87 -2.95 -9.16 18.85
CA PHE A 87 -2.78 -10.60 18.79
C PHE A 87 -1.52 -11.09 19.54
N ASN A 88 -0.46 -10.26 19.57
CA ASN A 88 0.79 -10.56 20.27
C ASN A 88 0.90 -9.73 21.55
#